data_AF-A0A6V7UXW2-F1
#
_entry.id   AF-A0A6V7UXW2-F1
#
_cell.length_a   1.000
_cell.length_b   1.000
_cell.length_c   1.000
_cell.angle_alpha   90.00
_cell.angle_beta   90.00
_cell.angle_gamma   90.00
#
_symmetry.space_group_name_H-M   'P 1'
#
loop_
_entity.id
_entity.type
_entity.pdbx_description
1 polymer ?
#
loop_
_entity_poly.entity_id
_entity_poly.type
_entity_poly.pdbx_seq_one_letter_code
_entity_poly.pdbx_strand_id
1 'polypeptide(L)'
;MASVPPGDITTLPAVKVIFNAPFDDKHTYYMKIINSGGHRIGFAFKTTNPRRLNMDPPNGVLDPKEAINIAISCDAFDPAAEATNNDRVTVEWTNTRKEQPSNSAASGSRVTVWFAARTFQSSTTCKRLMEDDDVEM
;
A
#
# COMPACT_ATOMS: atom_id res chain seq x y z
N MET A 1 4.68 -8.00 -27.40
CA MET A 1 3.78 -8.41 -26.30
C MET A 1 3.60 -7.21 -25.39
N ALA A 2 2.43 -6.55 -25.43
CA ALA A 2 2.16 -5.37 -24.62
C ALA A 2 2.15 -5.72 -23.11
N SER A 3 2.65 -4.82 -22.28
CA SER A 3 2.58 -4.97 -20.82
C SER A 3 1.12 -4.83 -20.38
N VAL A 4 0.56 -5.86 -19.75
CA VAL A 4 -0.79 -5.79 -19.18
C VAL A 4 -0.76 -4.83 -17.98
N PRO A 5 -1.63 -3.80 -17.94
CA PRO A 5 -1.68 -2.89 -16.80
C PRO A 5 -2.01 -3.65 -15.50
N PRO A 6 -1.49 -3.20 -14.35
CA PRO A 6 -1.87 -3.77 -13.06
C PRO A 6 -3.38 -3.61 -12.83
N GLY A 7 -4.01 -4.66 -12.31
CA GLY A 7 -5.41 -4.59 -11.89
C GLY A 7 -5.57 -3.74 -10.63
N ASP A 8 -6.80 -3.28 -10.37
CA ASP A 8 -7.10 -2.54 -9.15
C ASP A 8 -7.03 -3.44 -7.91
N ILE A 9 -6.60 -2.85 -6.80
CA ILE A 9 -6.66 -3.46 -5.47
C ILE A 9 -7.79 -2.83 -4.66
N THR A 10 -8.32 -3.59 -3.73
CA THR A 10 -9.31 -3.10 -2.77
C THR A 10 -8.67 -3.01 -1.40
N THR A 11 -8.75 -1.85 -0.76
CA THR A 11 -8.28 -1.63 0.61
C THR A 11 -9.44 -1.46 1.57
N LEU A 12 -9.29 -1.96 2.79
CA LEU A 12 -10.25 -1.79 3.88
C LEU A 12 -9.48 -1.36 5.13
N PRO A 13 -9.68 -0.13 5.66
CA PRO A 13 -10.56 0.91 5.14
C PRO A 13 -10.09 1.46 3.77
N ALA A 14 -11.05 1.89 2.94
CA ALA A 14 -10.79 2.29 1.55
C ALA A 14 -10.20 3.70 1.41
N VAL A 15 -10.48 4.59 2.37
CA VAL A 15 -10.19 6.04 2.22
C VAL A 15 -9.12 6.51 3.21
N LYS A 16 -9.28 6.21 4.51
CA LYS A 16 -8.36 6.65 5.55
C LYS A 16 -8.37 5.74 6.77
N VAL A 17 -7.26 5.70 7.48
CA VAL A 17 -7.11 5.11 8.81
C VAL A 17 -7.08 6.26 9.82
N ILE A 18 -7.86 6.15 10.90
CA ILE A 18 -7.95 7.18 11.94
C ILE A 18 -7.30 6.63 13.22
N PHE A 19 -6.27 7.32 13.70
CA PHE A 19 -5.67 7.07 15.01
C PHE A 19 -6.35 8.00 16.02
N ASN A 20 -7.08 7.43 16.97
CA ASN A 20 -7.72 8.20 18.03
C ASN A 20 -6.75 8.39 19.19
N ALA A 21 -6.85 9.53 19.88
CA ALA A 21 -6.13 9.78 21.12
C ALA A 21 -6.53 8.75 22.20
N PRO A 22 -5.65 8.44 23.17
CA PRO A 22 -4.36 9.10 23.46
C PRO A 22 -3.20 8.70 22.52
N PHE A 23 -2.15 9.54 22.44
CA PHE A 23 -0.96 9.33 21.59
C PHE A 23 0.33 9.05 22.41
N ASP A 24 0.16 8.66 23.66
CA ASP A 24 1.20 8.30 24.62
C ASP A 24 1.80 6.92 24.36
N ASP A 25 1.00 6.02 23.80
CA ASP A 25 1.38 4.65 23.47
C ASP A 25 1.34 4.37 21.96
N LYS A 26 2.07 3.32 21.57
CA LYS A 26 2.07 2.80 20.21
C LYS A 26 0.71 2.19 19.88
N HIS A 27 0.05 2.74 18.87
CA HIS A 27 -1.25 2.25 18.39
C HIS A 27 -1.07 1.46 17.09
N THR A 28 -1.62 0.25 17.02
CA THR A 28 -1.58 -0.57 15.81
C THR A 28 -2.98 -0.80 15.28
N TYR A 29 -3.22 -0.37 14.04
CA TYR A 29 -4.46 -0.63 13.30
C TYR A 29 -4.21 -1.61 12.17
N TYR A 30 -5.25 -2.31 11.75
CA TYR A 30 -5.16 -3.26 10.64
C TYR A 30 -5.86 -2.70 9.41
N MET A 31 -5.14 -2.69 8.29
CA MET A 31 -5.69 -2.45 6.97
C MET A 31 -5.64 -3.74 6.18
N LYS A 32 -6.76 -4.15 5.59
CA LYS A 32 -6.82 -5.29 4.68
C LYS A 32 -6.60 -4.82 3.24
N ILE A 33 -5.72 -5.51 2.52
CA ILE A 33 -5.52 -5.35 1.08
C ILE A 33 -6.03 -6.61 0.40
N ILE A 34 -6.80 -6.44 -0.68
CA ILE A 34 -7.36 -7.52 -1.48
C ILE A 34 -6.93 -7.30 -2.93
N ASN A 35 -6.32 -8.32 -3.53
CA ASN A 35 -6.04 -8.32 -4.96
C ASN A 35 -7.32 -8.72 -5.72
N SER A 36 -8.09 -7.73 -6.14
CA SER A 36 -9.30 -7.95 -6.95
C SER A 36 -8.99 -8.25 -8.42
N GLY A 37 -7.71 -8.16 -8.82
CA GLY A 37 -7.24 -8.43 -10.17
C GLY A 37 -7.08 -9.92 -10.50
N GLY A 38 -6.91 -10.20 -11.80
CA GLY A 38 -6.68 -11.55 -12.33
C GLY A 38 -5.20 -11.99 -12.39
N HIS A 39 -4.27 -11.14 -11.95
CA HIS A 39 -2.83 -11.39 -11.99
C HIS A 39 -2.21 -11.30 -10.60
N ARG A 40 -1.15 -12.07 -10.36
CA ARG A 40 -0.34 -11.96 -9.15
C ARG A 40 0.37 -10.61 -9.14
N ILE A 41 0.24 -9.86 -8.05
CA ILE A 41 0.82 -8.53 -7.88
C ILE A 41 1.87 -8.53 -6.78
N GLY A 42 2.91 -7.71 -6.93
CA GLY A 42 3.77 -7.29 -5.82
C GLY A 42 3.32 -5.94 -5.31
N PHE A 43 3.27 -5.74 -3.99
CA PHE A 43 2.91 -4.47 -3.35
C PHE A 43 4.02 -3.99 -2.40
N ALA A 44 4.13 -2.68 -2.22
CA ALA A 44 4.87 -2.07 -1.12
C ALA A 44 4.23 -0.80 -0.63
N PHE A 45 4.50 -0.50 0.63
CA PHE A 45 4.10 0.73 1.28
C PHE A 45 5.21 1.78 1.28
N LYS A 46 4.79 3.03 1.11
CA LYS A 46 5.58 4.22 1.37
C LYS A 46 4.80 5.11 2.31
N THR A 47 5.49 5.82 3.18
CA THR A 47 4.89 6.81 4.09
C THR A 47 5.65 8.12 3.99
N THR A 48 4.96 9.23 4.20
CA THR A 48 5.59 10.55 4.34
C THR A 48 6.36 10.68 5.65
N ASN A 49 5.95 9.95 6.69
CA ASN A 49 6.59 9.96 8.00
C ASN A 49 6.98 8.53 8.44
N PRO A 50 8.15 8.03 8.00
CA PRO A 50 8.64 6.70 8.34
C PRO A 50 9.19 6.58 9.77
N ARG A 51 9.24 7.68 10.53
CA ARG A 51 9.66 7.65 11.95
C ARG A 51 8.48 7.34 12.88
N ARG A 52 7.29 7.81 12.51
CA ARG A 52 6.05 7.63 13.28
C ARG A 52 5.23 6.45 12.77
N LEU A 53 5.17 6.25 11.46
CA LEU A 53 4.31 5.26 10.82
C LEU A 53 5.12 4.08 10.32
N ASN A 54 4.78 2.89 10.82
CA ASN A 54 5.35 1.62 10.41
C ASN A 54 4.27 0.71 9.84
N MET A 55 4.66 -0.10 8.85
CA MET A 55 3.79 -1.10 8.23
C MET A 55 4.45 -2.46 8.30
N ASP A 56 3.67 -3.46 8.71
CA ASP A 56 4.12 -4.85 8.80
C ASP A 56 3.06 -5.79 8.17
N PRO A 57 3.39 -6.56 7.13
CA PRO A 57 4.62 -6.47 6.34
C PRO A 57 4.69 -5.19 5.46
N PRO A 58 5.87 -4.58 5.26
CA PRO A 58 6.02 -3.35 4.47
C PRO A 58 5.94 -3.59 2.94
N ASN A 59 6.19 -4.81 2.49
CA ASN A 59 6.08 -5.24 1.10
C ASN A 59 5.74 -6.73 1.03
N GLY A 60 5.21 -7.16 -0.09
CA GLY A 60 4.81 -8.55 -0.28
C GLY A 60 4.29 -8.84 -1.68
N VAL A 61 3.76 -10.04 -1.86
CA VAL A 61 3.15 -10.52 -3.10
C VAL A 61 1.77 -11.05 -2.76
N LEU A 62 0.79 -10.78 -3.62
CA LEU A 62 -0.59 -11.27 -3.51
C LEU A 62 -0.99 -12.00 -4.78
N ASP A 63 -1.49 -13.22 -4.61
CA ASP A 63 -2.16 -13.97 -5.67
C ASP A 63 -3.50 -13.35 -6.07
N PRO A 64 -4.02 -13.69 -7.26
CA PRO A 64 -5.36 -13.27 -7.67
C PRO A 64 -6.40 -13.66 -6.61
N LYS A 65 -7.23 -12.70 -6.20
CA LYS A 65 -8.28 -12.86 -5.17
C LYS A 65 -7.76 -13.14 -3.75
N GLU A 66 -6.45 -13.05 -3.53
CA GLU A 66 -5.87 -13.15 -2.19
C GLU A 66 -6.05 -11.85 -1.41
N ALA A 67 -6.13 -11.97 -0.08
CA ALA A 67 -6.18 -10.85 0.82
C ALA A 67 -5.18 -11.00 1.96
N ILE A 68 -4.59 -9.88 2.38
CA ILE A 68 -3.67 -9.81 3.52
C ILE A 68 -4.07 -8.68 4.47
N ASN A 69 -3.89 -8.91 5.77
CA ASN A 69 -4.01 -7.88 6.78
C ASN A 69 -2.62 -7.29 7.04
N ILE A 70 -2.52 -5.97 6.94
CA ILE A 70 -1.32 -5.19 7.19
C ILE A 70 -1.49 -4.46 8.51
N ALA A 71 -0.55 -4.64 9.42
CA ALA A 71 -0.47 -3.87 10.65
C ALA A 71 0.17 -2.51 10.35
N ILE A 72 -0.59 -1.44 10.56
CA ILE A 72 -0.12 -0.05 10.48
C ILE A 72 0.00 0.44 11.91
N SER A 73 1.22 0.60 12.38
CA SER A 73 1.49 1.12 13.71
C SER A 73 1.93 2.57 13.68
N CYS A 74 1.40 3.37 14.60
CA CYS A 74 1.79 4.72 14.91
C CYS A 74 2.50 4.73 16.26
N ASP A 75 3.77 5.13 16.28
CA ASP A 75 4.54 5.29 17.51
C ASP A 75 4.08 6.54 18.28
N ALA A 76 4.32 6.56 19.58
CA ALA A 76 3.96 7.67 20.46
C ALA A 76 4.63 8.98 20.01
N PHE A 77 3.87 10.07 20.01
CA PHE A 77 4.37 11.38 19.57
C PHE A 77 3.61 12.53 20.24
N ASP A 78 4.20 13.72 20.23
CA ASP A 78 3.55 14.93 20.73
C ASP A 78 2.78 15.63 19.59
N PRO A 79 1.43 15.65 19.61
CA PRO A 79 0.63 16.31 18.57
C PRO A 79 0.74 17.83 18.57
N ALA A 80 1.26 18.45 19.64
CA ALA A 80 1.47 19.90 19.68
C ALA A 80 2.79 20.32 19.02
N ALA A 81 3.80 19.44 19.03
CA ALA A 81 5.12 19.70 18.47
C ALA A 81 5.24 19.33 16.97
N GLU A 82 4.43 18.38 16.50
CA GLU A 82 4.54 17.83 15.15
C GLU A 82 3.34 18.14 14.24
N ALA A 83 3.62 18.41 12.96
CA ALA A 83 2.58 18.55 11.95
C ALA A 83 1.99 17.17 11.58
N THR A 84 0.73 16.93 11.95
CA THR A 84 0.01 15.67 11.72
C THR A 84 -0.88 15.68 10.47
N ASN A 85 -1.15 16.85 9.91
CA ASN A 85 -2.11 17.05 8.82
C ASN A 85 -1.66 16.52 7.44
N ASN A 86 -0.37 16.24 7.26
CA ASN A 86 0.22 15.83 5.98
C ASN A 86 0.66 14.36 5.94
N ASP A 87 0.36 13.59 6.98
CA ASP A 87 0.72 12.18 7.03
C ASP A 87 -0.07 11.38 5.98
N ARG A 88 0.66 10.67 5.11
CA ARG A 88 0.09 9.84 4.07
C ARG A 88 0.80 8.51 4.00
N VAL A 89 -0.02 7.47 3.87
CA VAL A 89 0.41 6.11 3.54
C VAL A 89 -0.01 5.83 2.10
N THR A 90 0.98 5.47 1.27
CA THR A 90 0.80 5.14 -0.14
C THR A 90 1.13 3.68 -0.33
N VAL A 91 0.21 2.92 -0.92
CA VAL A 91 0.49 1.57 -1.42
C VAL A 91 0.75 1.65 -2.92
N GLU A 92 1.86 1.10 -3.37
CA GLU A 92 2.21 0.94 -4.78
C GLU A 92 2.20 -0.55 -5.11
N TRP A 93 1.69 -0.91 -6.29
CA TRP A 93 1.66 -2.30 -6.73
C TRP A 93 1.91 -2.46 -8.22
N THR A 94 2.39 -3.63 -8.62
CA THR A 94 2.62 -3.97 -10.02
C THR A 94 2.41 -5.46 -10.29
N ASN A 95 2.04 -5.81 -11.52
CA ASN A 95 1.94 -7.21 -11.93
C ASN A 95 3.30 -7.88 -11.85
N THR A 96 3.38 -9.02 -11.18
CA THR A 96 4.55 -9.89 -11.25
C THR A 96 4.70 -10.40 -12.68
N ARG A 97 5.92 -10.36 -13.22
CA ARG A 97 6.18 -10.96 -14.53
C ARG A 97 6.00 -12.47 -14.36
N LYS A 98 5.15 -13.11 -15.17
CA LYS A 98 5.16 -14.57 -15.28
C LYS A 98 6.59 -14.97 -15.61
N GLU A 99 7.19 -15.80 -14.77
CA GLU A 99 8.51 -16.37 -15.02
C GLU A 99 8.52 -16.94 -16.43
N GLN A 100 9.41 -16.41 -17.27
CA GLN A 100 9.90 -17.18 -18.40
C GLN A 100 10.64 -18.38 -17.78
N PRO A 101 10.41 -19.63 -18.23
CA PRO A 101 11.18 -20.76 -17.72
C PRO A 101 12.61 -20.61 -18.21
N SER A 102 13.44 -19.88 -17.47
CA SER A 102 14.89 -19.92 -17.65
C SER A 102 15.43 -20.94 -16.68
N ASN A 103 15.87 -22.07 -17.22
CA ASN A 103 16.75 -23.00 -16.53
C ASN A 103 17.98 -22.24 -16.03
N SER A 104 17.96 -21.78 -14.80
CA SER A 104 19.18 -21.44 -14.05
C SER A 104 18.85 -21.33 -12.57
N ALA A 105 19.30 -22.35 -11.84
CA ALA A 105 19.45 -22.30 -10.40
C ALA A 105 20.37 -21.14 -10.06
N ALA A 106 19.84 -20.11 -9.40
CA ALA A 106 20.63 -19.11 -8.72
C ALA A 106 20.03 -18.94 -7.31
N SER A 107 20.63 -19.70 -6.40
CA SER A 107 20.56 -19.49 -4.95
C SER A 107 20.91 -18.03 -4.63
N GLY A 108 20.08 -17.36 -3.83
CA GLY A 108 20.39 -16.03 -3.29
C GLY A 108 19.21 -15.06 -3.33
N SER A 109 18.50 -14.95 -2.21
CA SER A 109 17.78 -13.77 -1.69
C SER A 109 17.26 -12.76 -2.74
N ARG A 110 16.15 -13.09 -3.43
CA ARG A 110 15.59 -12.27 -4.53
C ARG A 110 14.46 -11.33 -4.12
N VAL A 111 14.16 -11.16 -2.83
CA VAL A 111 13.03 -10.32 -2.38
C VAL A 111 13.39 -8.82 -2.45
N THR A 112 14.66 -8.46 -2.30
CA THR A 112 15.12 -7.05 -2.23
C THR A 112 15.33 -6.36 -3.58
N VAL A 113 15.42 -7.08 -4.70
CA VAL A 113 15.85 -6.51 -5.99
C VAL A 113 14.69 -5.96 -6.85
N TRP A 114 13.43 -6.30 -6.55
CA TRP A 114 12.31 -5.90 -7.40
C TRP A 114 11.88 -4.44 -7.23
N PHE A 115 12.03 -3.85 -6.05
CA PHE A 115 11.53 -2.50 -5.76
C PHE A 115 12.44 -1.36 -6.23
N ALA A 116 13.73 -1.60 -6.45
CA ALA A 116 14.69 -0.54 -6.77
C ALA A 116 14.62 -0.04 -8.23
N ALA A 117 13.99 -0.77 -9.14
CA ALA A 117 14.15 -0.54 -10.59
C ALA A 117 12.94 0.07 -11.31
N ARG A 118 11.87 0.49 -10.61
CA ARG A 118 10.68 1.05 -11.29
C ARG A 118 10.00 2.17 -10.52
N THR A 119 10.68 3.30 -10.42
CA THR A 119 10.00 4.60 -10.32
C THR A 119 9.27 4.87 -11.64
N PHE A 120 8.05 4.38 -11.84
CA PHE A 120 7.07 5.04 -12.72
C PHE A 120 5.67 4.40 -12.69
N GLN A 121 4.65 5.26 -12.51
CA GLN A 121 3.29 5.17 -13.04
C GLN A 121 2.34 4.08 -12.53
N SER A 122 2.03 4.11 -11.24
CA SER A 122 0.63 4.01 -10.80
C SER A 122 0.53 4.44 -9.33
N SER A 123 0.40 5.75 -9.11
CA SER A 123 -0.11 6.26 -7.83
C SER A 123 -1.61 6.48 -8.01
N THR A 124 -2.44 5.69 -7.37
CA THR A 124 -3.81 6.09 -7.08
C THR A 124 -3.76 6.97 -5.84
N THR A 125 -3.58 8.27 -6.06
CA THR A 125 -4.19 9.22 -5.12
C THR A 125 -5.69 9.09 -5.32
N CYS A 126 -6.43 8.62 -4.32
CA CYS A 126 -7.88 8.69 -4.36
C CYS A 126 -8.29 10.17 -4.28
N LYS A 127 -8.31 10.85 -5.43
CA LYS A 127 -9.14 12.01 -5.69
C LYS A 127 -10.35 11.50 -6.44
N ARG A 128 -11.39 11.08 -5.71
CA ARG A 128 -12.73 11.16 -6.29
C ARG A 128 -13.08 12.65 -6.24
N LEU A 129 -13.10 13.27 -7.41
CA LEU A 129 -13.65 14.59 -7.64
C LEU A 129 -15.05 14.64 -7.02
N MET A 130 -15.26 15.61 -6.13
CA MET A 130 -16.60 16.09 -5.79
C MET A 130 -17.01 17.05 -6.91
N GLU A 131 -17.67 16.50 -7.93
CA GLU A 131 -18.43 17.15 -9.00
C GLU A 131 -19.48 16.08 -9.36
N ASP A 132 -20.80 16.25 -9.30
CA ASP A 132 -21.73 17.35 -9.02
C ASP A 132 -23.07 16.72 -8.58
N ASP A 133 -24.06 17.59 -8.31
CA ASP A 133 -25.52 17.39 -8.46
C ASP A 133 -26.41 17.12 -7.22
N ASP A 134 -27.18 18.18 -6.95
CA ASP A 134 -28.56 18.26 -6.45
C ASP A 134 -28.89 18.05 -4.97
N VAL A 135 -28.97 19.20 -4.30
CA VAL A 135 -30.01 19.49 -3.30
C VAL A 135 -31.38 19.41 -4.00
N GLU A 136 -32.04 18.27 -3.88
CA GLU A 136 -33.50 18.19 -3.80
C GLU A 136 -33.89 17.01 -2.91
N MET A 137 -34.34 17.31 -1.68
CA MET A 137 -35.73 17.16 -1.18
C MET A 137 -35.77 17.53 0.31
#